data_AF-A0A2G5WYN6-F1
#
_entry.id   AF-A0A2G5WYN6-F1
#
_cell.length_a   1.000
_cell.length_b   1.000
_cell.length_c   1.000
_cell.angle_alpha   90.00
_cell.angle_beta   90.00
_cell.angle_gamma   90.00
#
_symmetry.space_group_name_H-M   'P 1'
#
loop_
_entity.id
_entity.type
_entity.pdbx_description
1 polymer ?
#
loop_
_entity_poly.entity_id
_entity_poly.type
_entity_poly.pdbx_seq_one_letter_code
_entity_poly.pdbx_strand_id
1 'polypeptide(L)'
;MASDFKLLDPIGTGRGRYYTLSRRAYELMEDNMGYERQQVLDKEAIKIRVLSILKERNLSNKEIRQLTGLNARQVQRLIKELSSDGVYTIGLGPGTRYVLKK
;
A
#
# COMPACT_ATOMS: atom_id res chain seq x y z
N MET A 1 7.50 -0.72 -35.20
CA MET A 1 6.45 0.08 -34.55
C MET A 1 6.55 -0.16 -33.05
N ALA A 2 7.13 0.78 -32.31
CA ALA A 2 7.46 0.60 -30.90
C ALA A 2 6.22 0.83 -30.02
N SER A 3 5.57 -0.27 -29.65
CA SER A 3 4.95 -0.57 -28.36
C SER A 3 4.79 0.58 -27.35
N ASP A 4 3.82 1.47 -27.57
CA ASP A 4 3.41 2.50 -26.60
C ASP A 4 2.45 1.90 -25.55
N PHE A 5 2.90 0.82 -24.87
CA PHE A 5 2.11 0.18 -23.83
C PHE A 5 2.31 0.95 -22.52
N LYS A 6 1.31 1.77 -22.17
CA LYS A 6 1.20 2.42 -20.87
C LYS A 6 0.88 1.38 -19.79
N LEU A 7 1.89 0.61 -19.38
CA LEU A 7 1.77 -0.50 -18.41
C LEU A 7 1.88 -0.06 -16.95
N LEU A 8 2.30 1.17 -16.70
CA LEU A 8 2.48 1.71 -15.37
C LEU A 8 1.73 3.03 -15.21
N ASP A 9 1.04 3.18 -14.08
CA ASP A 9 0.40 4.42 -13.67
C ASP A 9 1.23 5.10 -12.56
N PRO A 10 1.62 6.37 -12.72
CA PRO A 10 2.33 7.11 -11.70
C PRO A 10 1.37 7.52 -10.57
N ILE A 11 1.74 7.23 -9.33
CA ILE A 11 1.05 7.69 -8.13
C ILE A 11 1.92 8.69 -7.37
N GLY A 12 1.33 9.84 -7.05
CA GLY A 12 1.99 10.94 -6.32
C GLY A 12 2.79 11.90 -7.20
N THR A 13 3.39 12.91 -6.54
CA THR A 13 4.11 14.01 -7.16
C THR A 13 5.55 14.14 -6.64
N GLY A 14 6.46 14.67 -7.48
CA GLY A 14 7.85 14.93 -7.12
C GLY A 14 8.67 13.67 -6.76
N ARG A 15 9.66 13.84 -5.87
CA ARG A 15 10.64 12.80 -5.48
C ARG A 15 10.04 11.60 -4.72
N GLY A 16 8.75 11.66 -4.36
CA GLY A 16 8.02 10.59 -3.66
C GLY A 16 7.14 9.74 -4.57
N ARG A 17 7.15 9.98 -5.89
CA ARG A 17 6.36 9.25 -6.87
C ARG A 17 6.77 7.78 -6.92
N TYR A 18 5.77 6.91 -7.03
CA TYR A 18 5.96 5.49 -7.29
C TYR A 18 5.00 5.07 -8.40
N TYR A 19 5.23 3.89 -8.95
CA TYR A 19 4.47 3.38 -10.08
C TYR A 19 3.68 2.15 -9.65
N THR A 20 2.42 2.08 -10.07
CA THR A 20 1.57 0.89 -9.95
C THR A 20 1.30 0.33 -11.34
N LEU A 21 0.93 -0.94 -11.44
CA LEU A 21 0.52 -1.54 -12.72
C LEU A 21 -0.76 -0.87 -13.23
N SER A 22 -0.76 -0.51 -14.50
CA SER A 22 -1.95 0.07 -15.13
C SER A 22 -3.01 -0.99 -15.36
N ARG A 23 -4.25 -0.55 -15.57
CA ARG A 23 -5.36 -1.45 -15.93
C ARG A 23 -5.01 -2.35 -17.12
N ARG A 24 -4.38 -1.80 -18.15
CA ARG A 24 -3.99 -2.53 -19.36
C ARG A 24 -2.89 -3.57 -19.08
N ALA A 25 -1.97 -3.29 -18.16
CA ALA A 25 -0.98 -4.27 -17.74
C ALA A 25 -1.61 -5.47 -17.04
N TYR A 26 -2.66 -5.24 -16.24
CA TYR A 26 -3.41 -6.31 -15.60
C TYR A 26 -4.27 -7.11 -16.58
N GLU A 27 -4.98 -6.45 -17.50
CA GLU A 27 -5.77 -7.15 -18.54
C GLU A 27 -4.87 -8.08 -19.39
N LEU A 28 -3.61 -7.68 -19.62
CA LEU A 28 -2.61 -8.56 -20.26
C LEU A 28 -2.10 -9.69 -19.35
N MET A 29 -2.26 -9.57 -18.03
CA MET A 29 -1.88 -10.56 -17.03
C MET A 29 -3.08 -11.36 -16.50
N GLU A 30 -4.30 -11.11 -16.98
CA GLU A 30 -5.57 -11.58 -16.41
C GLU A 30 -5.75 -13.10 -16.49
N ASP A 31 -4.88 -13.81 -17.23
CA ASP A 31 -4.80 -15.27 -17.16
C ASP A 31 -4.21 -15.79 -15.83
N ASN A 32 -3.68 -14.93 -14.94
CA ASN A 32 -3.07 -15.37 -13.68
C ASN A 32 -3.26 -14.47 -12.44
N MET A 33 -3.75 -13.22 -12.53
CA MET A 33 -3.89 -12.36 -11.33
C MET A 33 -5.12 -11.47 -11.38
N GLY A 34 -6.08 -11.75 -10.48
CA GLY A 34 -7.32 -11.00 -10.34
C GLY A 34 -7.08 -9.52 -10.02
N TYR A 35 -7.64 -8.66 -10.86
CA TYR A 35 -7.63 -7.21 -10.69
C TYR A 35 -8.62 -6.78 -9.60
N GLU A 36 -8.15 -6.57 -8.37
CA GLU A 36 -8.79 -5.59 -7.51
C GLU A 36 -8.26 -4.21 -7.91
N ARG A 37 -9.04 -3.48 -8.73
CA ARG A 37 -8.87 -2.04 -8.88
C ARG A 37 -8.58 -1.49 -7.48
N GLN A 38 -7.49 -0.73 -7.31
CA GLN A 38 -7.41 0.26 -6.24
C GLN A 38 -8.53 1.26 -6.53
N GLN A 39 -9.78 0.86 -6.25
CA GLN A 39 -10.78 1.82 -5.82
C GLN A 39 -10.09 2.62 -4.72
N VAL A 40 -10.34 3.92 -4.69
CA VAL A 40 -10.03 4.69 -3.49
C VAL A 40 -10.82 4.00 -2.38
N LEU A 41 -10.15 3.08 -1.69
CA LEU A 41 -10.75 2.38 -0.57
C LEU A 41 -11.08 3.48 0.41
N ASP A 42 -12.33 3.54 0.82
CA ASP A 42 -12.68 4.44 1.91
C ASP A 42 -11.77 4.15 3.10
N LYS A 43 -11.51 5.19 3.87
CA LYS A 43 -10.51 5.19 4.94
C LYS A 43 -10.61 3.95 5.86
N GLU A 44 -11.83 3.49 6.14
CA GLU A 44 -12.10 2.29 6.93
C GLU A 44 -11.70 0.99 6.23
N ALA A 45 -11.94 0.86 4.92
CA ALA A 45 -11.50 -0.31 4.17
C ALA A 45 -9.96 -0.40 4.10
N ILE A 46 -9.25 0.74 4.03
CA ILE A 46 -7.79 0.77 4.15
C ILE A 46 -7.32 0.24 5.51
N LYS A 47 -7.97 0.68 6.60
CA LYS A 47 -7.64 0.22 7.96
C LYS A 47 -7.82 -1.29 8.11
N ILE A 48 -8.98 -1.81 7.69
CA ILE A 48 -9.30 -3.25 7.75
C ILE A 48 -8.25 -4.05 6.98
N ARG A 49 -7.89 -3.61 5.76
CA ARG A 49 -6.88 -4.29 4.94
C ARG A 49 -5.51 -4.31 5.60
N VAL A 50 -5.05 -3.17 6.13
CA VAL A 50 -3.75 -3.09 6.82
C VAL A 50 -3.76 -3.95 8.08
N LEU A 51 -4.83 -3.90 8.88
CA LEU A 51 -4.98 -4.75 10.07
C LEU A 51 -4.96 -6.24 9.73
N SER A 52 -5.68 -6.67 8.69
CA SER A 52 -5.71 -8.08 8.26
C SER A 52 -4.31 -8.59 7.95
N ILE A 53 -3.50 -7.80 7.23
CA ILE A 53 -2.13 -8.20 6.90
C ILE A 53 -1.24 -8.16 8.15
N LEU A 54 -1.42 -7.19 9.04
CA LEU A 54 -0.65 -7.10 10.30
C LEU A 54 -0.92 -8.27 11.26
N LYS A 55 -2.06 -8.97 11.13
CA LYS A 55 -2.32 -10.23 11.85
C LYS A 55 -1.42 -11.37 11.35
N GLU A 56 -1.02 -11.34 10.09
CA GLU A 56 -0.21 -12.38 9.45
C GLU A 56 1.28 -12.06 9.47
N ARG A 57 1.65 -10.79 9.24
CA ARG A 57 3.05 -10.35 9.15
C ARG A 57 3.25 -8.86 9.43
N ASN A 58 4.47 -8.50 9.81
CA ASN A 58 4.85 -7.10 10.06
C ASN A 58 4.99 -6.33 8.74
N LEU A 59 4.68 -5.03 8.76
CA LEU A 59 4.76 -4.15 7.58
C LEU A 59 5.70 -2.97 7.82
N SER A 60 6.49 -2.61 6.80
CA SER A 60 7.20 -1.34 6.76
C SER A 60 6.31 -0.22 6.21
N ASN A 61 6.72 1.03 6.42
CA ASN A 61 6.05 2.19 5.82
C ASN A 61 5.99 2.10 4.28
N LYS A 62 7.07 1.63 3.64
CA LYS A 62 7.12 1.45 2.18
C LYS A 62 6.06 0.47 1.70
N GLU A 63 5.90 -0.66 2.39
CA GLU A 63 4.91 -1.68 2.02
C GLU A 63 3.48 -1.15 2.16
N ILE A 64 3.15 -0.44 3.26
CA ILE A 64 1.81 0.15 3.41
C ILE A 64 1.51 1.15 2.30
N ARG A 65 2.49 1.99 1.92
CA ARG A 65 2.31 2.94 0.80
C ARG A 65 2.02 2.23 -0.52
N GLN A 66 2.74 1.14 -0.81
CA GLN A 66 2.51 0.33 -2.02
C GLN A 66 1.12 -0.32 -2.02
N LEU A 67 0.67 -0.82 -0.88
CA LEU A 67 -0.64 -1.46 -0.74
C LEU A 67 -1.81 -0.48 -0.88
N THR A 68 -1.65 0.74 -0.34
CA THR A 68 -2.78 1.63 -0.06
C THR A 68 -2.87 2.86 -0.95
N GLY A 69 -1.83 3.20 -1.71
CA GLY A 69 -1.83 4.46 -2.46
C GLY A 69 -1.34 5.65 -1.62
N LEU A 70 -1.20 5.49 -0.29
CA LEU A 70 -0.96 6.60 0.62
C LEU A 70 0.48 7.13 0.55
N ASN A 71 0.66 8.40 0.88
CA ASN A 71 1.98 8.99 1.12
C ASN A 71 2.46 8.70 2.56
N ALA A 72 3.74 8.96 2.84
CA ALA A 72 4.34 8.65 4.14
C ALA A 72 3.60 9.31 5.32
N ARG A 73 3.17 10.59 5.18
CA ARG A 73 2.45 11.32 6.23
C ARG A 73 1.06 10.71 6.47
N GLN A 74 0.36 10.31 5.41
CA GLN A 74 -0.92 9.63 5.50
C GLN A 74 -0.79 8.26 6.18
N VAL A 75 0.28 7.50 5.89
CA VAL A 75 0.56 6.24 6.59
C VAL A 75 0.81 6.47 8.08
N GLN A 76 1.57 7.49 8.47
CA GLN A 76 1.76 7.79 9.90
C GLN A 76 0.44 8.14 10.60
N ARG A 77 -0.46 8.87 9.93
CA ARG A 77 -1.81 9.14 10.46
C ARG A 77 -2.63 7.84 10.59
N LEU A 78 -2.61 6.99 9.56
CA LEU A 78 -3.27 5.69 9.57
C LEU A 78 -2.81 4.83 10.75
N ILE A 79 -1.49 4.70 10.96
CA ILE A 79 -0.92 3.91 12.06
C ILE A 79 -1.29 4.51 13.42
N LYS A 80 -1.29 5.85 13.56
CA LYS A 80 -1.75 6.50 14.78
C LYS A 80 -3.21 6.16 15.09
N GLU A 81 -4.07 6.13 14.08
CA GLU A 81 -5.46 5.71 14.27
C GLU A 81 -5.56 4.22 14.66
N LEU A 82 -4.77 3.35 14.04
CA LEU A 82 -4.72 1.91 14.36
C LEU A 82 -4.04 1.58 15.70
N SER A 83 -3.49 2.58 16.40
CA SER A 83 -2.87 2.36 17.71
C SER A 83 -3.89 1.93 18.78
N SER A 84 -5.15 2.38 18.67
CA SER A 84 -6.25 1.89 19.51
C SER A 84 -6.54 0.42 19.28
N ASP A 85 -6.24 -0.08 18.08
CA ASP A 85 -6.42 -1.49 17.69
C ASP A 85 -5.18 -2.33 18.02
N GLY A 86 -4.21 -1.77 18.76
CA GLY A 86 -3.01 -2.48 19.21
C GLY A 86 -1.85 -2.47 18.22
N VAL A 87 -1.89 -1.61 17.19
CA VAL A 87 -0.76 -1.45 16.26
C VAL A 87 0.30 -0.52 16.86
N TYR A 88 1.55 -0.97 16.88
CA TYR A 88 2.68 -0.18 17.36
C TYR A 88 3.88 -0.31 16.42
N THR A 89 4.90 0.52 16.68
CA THR A 89 6.10 0.61 15.86
C THR A 89 7.28 -0.01 16.59
N ILE A 90 8.09 -0.80 15.88
CA ILE A 90 9.36 -1.35 16.36
C ILE A 90 10.50 -0.97 15.43
N GLY A 91 11.72 -0.93 15.97
CA GLY A 91 12.93 -0.56 15.23
C GLY A 91 13.09 0.95 15.04
N LEU A 92 14.17 1.34 14.37
CA LEU A 92 14.56 2.73 14.14
C LEU A 92 14.93 2.93 12.66
N GLY A 93 14.67 4.14 12.15
CA GLY A 93 15.09 4.54 10.80
C GLY A 93 14.56 3.60 9.70
N PRO A 94 15.40 3.18 8.73
CA PRO A 94 15.00 2.27 7.65
C PRO A 94 14.49 0.90 8.13
N GLY A 95 14.85 0.48 9.34
CA GLY A 95 14.43 -0.78 9.94
C GLY A 95 13.05 -0.73 10.62
N THR A 96 12.37 0.41 10.57
CA THR A 96 11.09 0.61 11.23
C THR A 96 10.01 -0.32 10.67
N ARG A 97 9.35 -1.08 11.55
CA ARG A 97 8.22 -1.96 11.22
C ARG A 97 7.02 -1.66 12.10
N TYR A 98 5.84 -1.85 11.55
CA TYR A 98 4.56 -1.84 12.25
C TYR A 98 4.15 -3.27 12.57
N VAL A 99 3.67 -3.46 13.79
CA VAL A 99 3.33 -4.75 14.40
C VAL A 99 1.99 -4.64 15.10
N LEU A 100 1.20 -5.70 15.03
CA LEU A 100 0.00 -5.86 15.84
C LEU A 100 0.37 -6.57 17.14
N LYS A 101 -0.06 -6.01 18.28
CA LYS A 101 0.07 -6.67 19.58
C LYS A 101 -0.79 -7.95 19.57
N LYS A 102 -0.15 -9.09 19.84
CA LYS A 102 -0.83 -10.37 20.00
C LYS A 102 -1.66 -10.40 21.27
#